data_AF-A0A2W6NLA2-F1
#
_entry.id   AF-A0A2W6NLA2-F1
#
_cell.length_a   1.000
_cell.length_b   1.000
_cell.length_c   1.000
_cell.angle_alpha   90.00
_cell.angle_beta   90.00
_cell.angle_gamma   90.00
#
_symmetry.space_group_name_H-M   'P 1'
#
loop_
_entity.id
_entity.type
_entity.pdbx_description
1 polymer ?
#
loop_
_entity_poly.entity_id
_entity_poly.type
_entity_poly.pdbx_seq_one_letter_code
_entity_poly.pdbx_strand_id
1 'polypeptide(L)'
;MEQELLEQINTWHAEENYALIVKRLEDLPESEKDYETIGQLARAYNNLGDYRKAIKLLFNIKDHGQSDPLWQYRLGYAYYHIAEYKLAQTAFEEADRLEPNDESTLEFLNWIRPRAAKMDRDRLRWQAEQAEWEQGGQLNQLRAASGTYDPAVFWQQSDYARDNHVSAPFDEAMVQSIEEEVGYKLPASYIQLMTTQNGGVPARTTFPAQEGTSWAEDHIAISSIMGIGRDKMYSLGGEFGSRFMIEDWGYPDLGVVICDCPSAGHDVVMLDYRFCGSQGEPCVVHVDQESDYEITYLAPNFEVFIRGLLDEEDFELLDEEEAITAVFTENQSTTVFSKEAIAPFKFIDSGSGSYSVILNAGSYLQDVFDTRADEGFEGGGYDWASLAAVFLEEKMPHLTSVIRFDPEADMFCAYTNDKEALITFILGFKQTCEQHDLIMDLFSRAELD
;
A
#
# COMPACT_ATOMS: atom_id res chain seq x y z
N MET A 1 34.33 -16.24 -28.79
CA MET A 1 33.87 -15.16 -29.70
C MET A 1 35.02 -14.59 -30.53
N GLU A 2 34.81 -14.32 -31.83
CA GLU A 2 35.78 -13.63 -32.68
C GLU A 2 35.96 -12.16 -32.28
N GLN A 3 37.18 -11.64 -32.35
CA GLN A 3 37.49 -10.27 -31.89
C GLN A 3 36.73 -9.19 -32.68
N GLU A 4 36.60 -9.36 -34.00
CA GLU A 4 35.86 -8.42 -34.86
C GLU A 4 34.37 -8.36 -34.48
N LEU A 5 33.78 -9.50 -34.12
CA LEU A 5 32.39 -9.55 -33.65
C LEU A 5 32.24 -8.84 -32.30
N LEU A 6 33.18 -9.01 -31.37
CA LEU A 6 33.17 -8.31 -30.08
C LEU A 6 33.27 -6.78 -30.26
N GLU A 7 34.16 -6.32 -31.14
CA GLU A 7 34.32 -4.90 -31.45
C GLU A 7 33.02 -4.33 -32.02
N GLN A 8 32.38 -5.04 -32.96
CA GLN A 8 31.10 -4.61 -33.53
C GLN A 8 29.97 -4.55 -32.50
N ILE A 9 29.89 -5.54 -31.60
CA ILE A 9 28.91 -5.57 -30.50
C ILE A 9 29.12 -4.37 -29.57
N ASN A 10 30.38 -4.03 -29.25
CA ASN A 10 30.69 -2.88 -28.40
C ASN A 10 30.36 -1.56 -29.08
N THR A 11 30.57 -1.44 -30.40
CA THR A 11 30.11 -0.28 -31.18
C THR A 11 28.59 -0.13 -31.09
N TRP A 12 27.83 -1.20 -31.38
CA TRP A 12 26.36 -1.13 -31.29
C TRP A 12 25.88 -0.84 -29.88
N HIS A 13 26.56 -1.35 -28.85
CA HIS A 13 26.21 -1.09 -27.46
C HIS A 13 26.41 0.38 -27.10
N ALA A 14 27.52 0.99 -27.52
CA ALA A 14 27.79 2.41 -27.31
C ALA A 14 26.83 3.33 -28.08
N GLU A 15 26.24 2.83 -29.17
CA GLU A 15 25.21 3.52 -29.96
C GLU A 15 23.77 3.18 -29.49
N GLU A 16 23.63 2.43 -28.39
CA GLU A 16 22.33 1.95 -27.86
C GLU A 16 21.52 1.08 -28.85
N ASN A 17 22.19 0.53 -29.87
CA ASN A 17 21.63 -0.33 -30.89
C ASN A 17 21.46 -1.78 -30.40
N TYR A 18 20.84 -1.98 -29.23
CA TYR A 18 20.74 -3.28 -28.56
C TYR A 18 19.96 -4.32 -29.39
N ALA A 19 18.94 -3.89 -30.14
CA ALA A 19 18.18 -4.76 -31.04
C ALA A 19 19.05 -5.37 -32.16
N LEU A 20 20.08 -4.65 -32.65
CA LEU A 20 21.03 -5.20 -33.62
C LEU A 20 21.93 -6.25 -32.99
N ILE A 21 22.35 -6.05 -31.73
CA ILE A 21 23.14 -7.03 -30.97
C ILE A 21 22.33 -8.32 -30.81
N VAL A 22 21.07 -8.22 -30.34
CA VAL A 22 20.18 -9.38 -30.18
C VAL A 22 20.04 -10.13 -31.49
N LYS A 23 19.61 -9.44 -32.56
CA LYS A 23 19.44 -10.04 -33.88
C LYS A 23 20.71 -10.77 -34.34
N ARG A 24 21.88 -10.13 -34.23
CA ARG A 24 23.14 -10.71 -34.70
C ARG A 24 23.54 -11.96 -33.92
N LEU A 25 23.34 -11.95 -32.60
CA LEU A 25 23.75 -13.04 -31.70
C LEU A 25 22.77 -14.21 -31.70
N GLU A 26 21.47 -13.97 -31.92
CA GLU A 26 20.48 -15.05 -32.07
C GLU A 26 20.67 -15.84 -33.37
N ASP A 27 21.08 -15.15 -34.45
CA ASP A 27 21.37 -15.74 -35.77
C ASP A 27 22.67 -16.56 -35.80
N LEU A 28 23.45 -16.60 -34.71
CA LEU A 28 24.67 -17.40 -34.65
C LEU A 28 24.36 -18.91 -34.69
N PRO A 29 25.16 -19.71 -35.42
CA PRO A 29 25.11 -21.17 -35.32
C PRO A 29 25.30 -21.63 -33.87
N GLU A 30 24.64 -22.71 -33.48
CA GLU A 30 24.74 -23.24 -32.10
C GLU A 30 26.18 -23.56 -31.67
N SER A 31 27.04 -23.93 -32.61
CA SER A 31 28.48 -24.15 -32.37
C SER A 31 29.26 -22.90 -31.99
N GLU A 32 28.72 -21.72 -32.27
CA GLU A 32 29.33 -20.41 -31.98
C GLU A 32 28.72 -19.74 -30.74
N LYS A 33 27.66 -20.33 -30.17
CA LYS A 33 27.05 -19.88 -28.90
C LYS A 33 27.86 -20.41 -27.71
N ASP A 34 28.89 -19.65 -27.37
CA ASP A 34 29.74 -19.85 -26.21
C ASP A 34 29.34 -18.96 -25.01
N TYR A 35 30.08 -19.09 -23.90
CA TYR A 35 29.88 -18.29 -22.69
C TYR A 35 29.83 -16.78 -22.98
N GLU A 36 30.77 -16.29 -23.78
CA GLU A 36 30.92 -14.85 -24.06
C GLU A 36 29.74 -14.34 -24.90
N THR A 37 29.41 -15.02 -26.00
CA THR A 37 28.28 -14.63 -26.87
C THR A 37 26.94 -14.67 -26.13
N ILE A 38 26.69 -15.70 -25.30
CA ILE A 38 25.47 -15.76 -24.48
C ILE A 38 25.47 -14.64 -23.44
N GLY A 39 26.61 -14.34 -22.82
CA GLY A 39 26.76 -13.23 -21.88
C GLY A 39 26.44 -11.87 -22.54
N GLN A 40 26.93 -11.63 -23.75
CA GLN A 40 26.65 -10.41 -24.52
C GLN A 40 25.18 -10.32 -24.96
N LEU A 41 24.57 -11.45 -25.32
CA LEU A 41 23.15 -11.51 -25.65
C LEU A 41 22.28 -11.20 -24.43
N ALA A 42 22.61 -11.76 -23.26
CA ALA A 42 21.93 -11.42 -22.02
C ALA A 42 22.08 -9.94 -21.65
N ARG A 43 23.28 -9.35 -21.84
CA ARG A 43 23.50 -7.90 -21.67
C ARG A 43 22.58 -7.10 -22.59
N ALA A 44 22.47 -7.47 -23.86
CA ALA A 44 21.60 -6.76 -24.81
C ALA A 44 20.12 -6.86 -24.41
N TYR A 45 19.67 -8.03 -23.95
CA TYR A 45 18.31 -8.21 -23.46
C TYR A 45 18.00 -7.39 -22.19
N ASN A 46 18.94 -7.30 -21.25
CA ASN A 46 18.80 -6.41 -20.09
C ASN A 46 18.58 -4.95 -20.52
N ASN A 47 19.31 -4.47 -21.54
CA ASN A 47 19.16 -3.09 -22.03
C ASN A 47 17.90 -2.86 -22.87
N LEU A 48 17.26 -3.93 -23.36
CA LEU A 48 15.95 -3.87 -24.03
C LEU A 48 14.78 -4.04 -23.07
N GLY A 49 15.03 -4.25 -21.77
CA GLY A 49 13.98 -4.51 -20.78
C GLY A 49 13.45 -5.96 -20.77
N ASP A 50 14.01 -6.86 -21.58
CA ASP A 50 13.59 -8.28 -21.60
C ASP A 50 14.39 -9.09 -20.57
N TYR A 51 14.19 -8.73 -19.30
CA TYR A 51 14.95 -9.25 -18.17
C TYR A 51 14.75 -10.77 -17.98
N ARG A 52 13.55 -11.30 -18.30
CA ARG A 52 13.29 -12.75 -18.21
C ARG A 52 14.12 -13.55 -19.20
N LYS A 53 14.26 -13.08 -20.45
CA LYS A 53 15.15 -13.74 -21.41
C LYS A 53 16.61 -13.62 -20.97
N ALA A 54 17.03 -12.47 -20.46
CA ALA A 54 18.37 -12.30 -19.92
C ALA A 54 18.68 -13.29 -18.78
N ILE A 55 17.77 -13.42 -17.80
CA ILE A 55 17.89 -14.38 -16.69
C ILE A 55 18.00 -15.81 -17.22
N LYS A 56 17.13 -16.21 -18.15
CA LYS A 56 17.15 -17.55 -18.75
C LYS A 56 18.50 -17.85 -19.43
N LEU A 57 19.03 -16.90 -20.18
CA LEU A 57 20.33 -17.02 -20.85
C LEU A 57 21.47 -17.14 -19.82
N LEU A 58 21.50 -16.27 -18.81
CA LEU A 58 22.52 -16.28 -17.77
C LEU A 58 22.50 -17.60 -16.98
N PHE A 59 21.32 -18.13 -16.66
CA PHE A 59 21.19 -19.43 -15.99
C PHE A 59 21.74 -20.60 -16.82
N ASN A 60 21.59 -20.57 -18.15
CA ASN A 60 22.10 -21.62 -19.02
C ASN A 60 23.64 -21.71 -19.00
N ILE A 61 24.32 -20.61 -18.66
CA ILE A 61 25.79 -20.54 -18.58
C ILE A 61 26.31 -20.42 -17.13
N LYS A 62 25.46 -20.72 -16.14
CA LYS A 62 25.78 -20.54 -14.71
C LYS A 62 27.05 -21.29 -14.27
N ASP A 63 27.30 -22.48 -14.83
CA ASP A 63 28.43 -23.33 -14.43
C ASP A 63 29.79 -22.67 -14.70
N HIS A 64 29.82 -21.75 -15.68
CA HIS A 64 30.97 -20.91 -15.97
C HIS A 64 30.86 -19.53 -15.32
N GLY A 65 29.64 -18.97 -15.23
CA GLY A 65 29.40 -17.58 -14.83
C GLY A 65 29.40 -17.31 -13.32
N GLN A 66 29.17 -18.31 -12.46
CA GLN A 66 29.05 -18.08 -11.01
C GLN A 66 30.30 -17.45 -10.36
N SER A 67 31.48 -17.61 -10.98
CA SER A 67 32.74 -17.02 -10.53
C SER A 67 33.15 -15.76 -11.31
N ASP A 68 32.28 -15.23 -12.17
CA ASP A 68 32.50 -14.02 -12.97
C ASP A 68 31.68 -12.85 -12.39
N PRO A 69 32.33 -11.75 -11.94
CA PRO A 69 31.62 -10.59 -11.39
C PRO A 69 30.67 -9.94 -12.39
N LEU A 70 30.99 -9.91 -13.69
CA LEU A 70 30.12 -9.32 -14.71
C LEU A 70 28.87 -10.17 -14.95
N TRP A 71 28.98 -11.49 -14.85
CA TRP A 71 27.82 -12.38 -14.92
C TRP A 71 26.90 -12.17 -13.71
N GLN A 72 27.48 -12.08 -12.51
CA GLN A 72 26.73 -11.80 -11.28
C GLN A 72 26.03 -10.44 -11.35
N TYR A 73 26.74 -9.41 -11.81
CA TYR A 73 26.18 -8.07 -12.03
C TYR A 73 25.00 -8.10 -13.02
N ARG A 74 25.16 -8.76 -14.19
CA ARG A 74 24.09 -8.84 -15.20
C ARG A 74 22.88 -9.60 -14.68
N LEU A 75 23.08 -10.63 -13.87
CA LEU A 75 22.01 -11.40 -13.24
C LEU A 75 21.31 -10.58 -12.16
N GLY A 76 22.07 -9.89 -11.31
CA GLY A 76 21.56 -8.99 -10.28
C GLY A 76 20.74 -7.86 -10.88
N TYR A 77 21.23 -7.22 -11.94
CA TYR A 77 20.54 -6.19 -12.69
C TYR A 77 19.20 -6.68 -13.22
N ALA A 78 19.18 -7.86 -13.87
CA ALA A 78 17.96 -8.44 -14.39
C ALA A 78 16.93 -8.73 -13.27
N TYR A 79 17.39 -9.29 -12.14
CA TYR A 79 16.53 -9.53 -10.99
C TYR A 79 15.98 -8.25 -10.36
N TYR A 80 16.79 -7.20 -10.28
CA TYR A 80 16.37 -5.91 -9.72
C TYR A 80 15.18 -5.34 -10.50
N HIS A 81 15.24 -5.36 -11.83
CA HIS A 81 14.19 -4.80 -12.68
C HIS A 81 12.91 -5.65 -12.78
N ILE A 82 12.97 -6.94 -12.41
CA ILE A 82 11.75 -7.75 -12.19
C ILE A 82 11.31 -7.78 -10.72
N ALA A 83 11.84 -6.87 -9.90
CA ALA A 83 11.57 -6.73 -8.48
C ALA A 83 11.86 -7.99 -7.63
N GLU A 84 12.71 -8.90 -8.10
CA GLU A 84 13.19 -10.06 -7.34
C GLU A 84 14.36 -9.66 -6.42
N TYR A 85 14.09 -8.73 -5.50
CA TYR A 85 15.13 -8.00 -4.76
C TYR A 85 16.03 -8.90 -3.91
N LYS A 86 15.55 -10.03 -3.39
CA LYS A 86 16.39 -10.99 -2.66
C LYS A 86 17.38 -11.71 -3.57
N LEU A 87 16.95 -12.06 -4.79
CA LEU A 87 17.83 -12.68 -5.77
C LEU A 87 18.82 -11.65 -6.32
N ALA A 88 18.35 -10.42 -6.55
CA ALA A 88 19.19 -9.29 -6.94
C ALA A 88 20.27 -9.02 -5.88
N GLN A 89 19.88 -8.93 -4.60
CA GLN A 89 20.80 -8.73 -3.48
C GLN A 89 21.88 -9.81 -3.46
N THR A 90 21.47 -11.07 -3.56
CA THR A 90 22.39 -12.22 -3.53
C THR A 90 23.41 -12.14 -4.68
N ALA A 91 22.95 -11.82 -5.89
CA ALA A 91 23.82 -11.72 -7.06
C ALA A 91 24.80 -10.54 -6.94
N PHE A 92 24.34 -9.36 -6.51
CA PHE A 92 25.23 -8.20 -6.34
C PHE A 92 26.19 -8.35 -5.15
N GLU A 93 25.80 -9.01 -4.07
CA GLU A 93 26.73 -9.34 -2.96
C GLU A 93 27.82 -10.30 -3.43
N GLU A 94 27.49 -11.25 -4.30
CA GLU A 94 28.47 -12.14 -4.90
C GLU A 94 29.36 -11.42 -5.94
N ALA A 95 28.81 -10.46 -6.68
CA ALA A 95 29.58 -9.58 -7.57
C ALA A 95 30.62 -8.77 -6.76
N ASP A 96 30.22 -8.11 -5.66
CA ASP A 96 31.12 -7.36 -4.78
C ASP A 96 32.15 -8.27 -4.10
N ARG A 97 31.78 -9.51 -3.77
CA ARG A 97 32.73 -10.50 -3.22
C ARG A 97 33.83 -10.85 -4.23
N LEU A 98 33.50 -10.95 -5.52
CA LEU A 98 34.42 -11.30 -6.60
C LEU A 98 35.26 -10.10 -7.06
N GLU A 99 34.65 -8.92 -7.13
CA GLU A 99 35.28 -7.65 -7.51
C GLU A 99 34.90 -6.54 -6.51
N PRO A 100 35.63 -6.44 -5.37
CA PRO A 100 35.26 -5.50 -4.31
C PRO A 100 35.48 -4.04 -4.72
N ASN A 101 34.59 -3.16 -4.23
CA ASN A 101 34.61 -1.71 -4.45
C ASN A 101 34.28 -1.27 -5.88
N ASP A 102 33.58 -2.11 -6.65
CA ASP A 102 32.93 -1.64 -7.88
C ASP A 102 31.80 -0.64 -7.52
N GLU A 103 31.90 0.58 -8.04
CA GLU A 103 31.01 1.69 -7.69
C GLU A 103 29.55 1.38 -8.07
N SER A 104 29.34 0.82 -9.27
CA SER A 104 28.01 0.48 -9.76
C SER A 104 27.36 -0.65 -8.95
N THR A 105 28.11 -1.69 -8.58
CA THR A 105 27.64 -2.78 -7.72
C THR A 105 27.23 -2.27 -6.35
N LEU A 106 28.04 -1.41 -5.74
CA LEU A 106 27.75 -0.83 -4.42
C LEU A 106 26.53 0.10 -4.45
N GLU A 107 26.35 0.87 -5.54
CA GLU A 107 25.16 1.70 -5.76
C GLU A 107 23.89 0.85 -5.80
N PHE A 108 23.86 -0.20 -6.62
CA PHE A 108 22.73 -1.14 -6.65
C PHE A 108 22.46 -1.79 -5.29
N LEU A 109 23.51 -2.22 -4.57
CA LEU A 109 23.33 -2.79 -3.23
C LEU A 109 22.69 -1.81 -2.24
N ASN A 110 22.99 -0.51 -2.34
CA ASN A 110 22.36 0.50 -1.49
C ASN A 110 20.87 0.65 -1.77
N TRP A 111 20.45 0.58 -3.04
CA TRP A 111 19.02 0.60 -3.42
C TRP A 111 18.30 -0.70 -3.10
N ILE A 112 18.95 -1.84 -3.29
CA ILE A 112 18.33 -3.16 -3.16
C ILE A 112 18.12 -3.56 -1.70
N ARG A 113 19.09 -3.32 -0.81
CA ARG A 113 19.03 -3.77 0.60
C ARG A 113 17.73 -3.37 1.32
N PRO A 114 17.27 -2.09 1.30
CA PRO A 114 16.00 -1.74 1.94
C PRO A 114 14.80 -2.44 1.29
N ARG A 115 14.73 -2.50 -0.05
CA ARG A 115 13.65 -3.17 -0.80
C ARG A 115 13.61 -4.68 -0.55
N ALA A 116 14.78 -5.32 -0.48
CA ALA A 116 14.96 -6.73 -0.13
C ALA A 116 14.51 -7.02 1.32
N ALA A 117 14.87 -6.16 2.27
CA ALA A 117 14.42 -6.29 3.66
C ALA A 117 12.90 -6.10 3.78
N LYS A 118 12.30 -5.19 3.00
CA LYS A 118 10.84 -5.04 2.89
C LYS A 118 10.19 -6.30 2.33
N MET A 119 10.68 -6.80 1.20
CA MET A 119 10.21 -8.04 0.58
C MET A 119 10.23 -9.25 1.54
N ASP A 120 11.24 -9.37 2.40
CA ASP A 120 11.28 -10.43 3.43
C ASP A 120 10.17 -10.26 4.47
N ARG A 121 9.88 -9.02 4.92
CA ARG A 121 8.78 -8.74 5.86
C ARG A 121 7.44 -9.06 5.22
N ASP A 122 7.23 -8.62 3.98
CA ASP A 122 5.98 -8.86 3.23
C ASP A 122 5.78 -10.36 2.98
N ARG A 123 6.85 -11.11 2.70
CA ARG A 123 6.79 -12.58 2.58
C ARG A 123 6.37 -13.25 3.87
N LEU A 124 6.90 -12.82 5.02
CA LEU A 124 6.51 -13.37 6.32
C LEU A 124 5.06 -13.06 6.66
N ARG A 125 4.61 -11.83 6.38
CA ARG A 125 3.21 -11.41 6.53
C ARG A 125 2.29 -12.27 5.65
N TRP A 126 2.62 -12.40 4.37
CA TRP A 126 1.90 -13.26 3.42
C TRP A 126 1.78 -14.71 3.91
N GLN A 127 2.88 -15.30 4.38
CA GLN A 127 2.88 -16.67 4.91
C GLN A 127 1.96 -16.83 6.13
N ALA A 128 1.97 -15.86 7.04
CA ALA A 128 1.11 -15.87 8.22
C ALA A 128 -0.36 -15.76 7.84
N GLU A 129 -0.71 -14.77 7.02
CA GLU A 129 -2.10 -14.53 6.57
C GLU A 129 -2.64 -15.68 5.71
N GLN A 130 -1.81 -16.28 4.85
CA GLN A 130 -2.16 -17.49 4.10
C GLN A 130 -2.44 -18.69 5.03
N ALA A 131 -1.58 -18.92 6.02
CA ALA A 131 -1.79 -20.01 6.97
C ALA A 131 -3.06 -19.83 7.81
N GLU A 132 -3.39 -18.61 8.20
CA GLU A 132 -4.64 -18.28 8.89
C GLU A 132 -5.85 -18.51 8.00
N TRP A 133 -5.78 -18.07 6.74
CA TRP A 133 -6.84 -18.29 5.75
C TRP A 133 -7.12 -19.78 5.51
N GLU A 134 -6.07 -20.58 5.28
CA GLU A 134 -6.18 -22.02 5.08
C GLU A 134 -6.80 -22.73 6.30
N GLN A 135 -6.44 -22.30 7.52
CA GLN A 135 -7.02 -22.82 8.76
C GLN A 135 -8.50 -22.45 8.92
N GLY A 136 -8.91 -21.29 8.40
CA GLY A 136 -10.31 -20.85 8.36
C GLY A 136 -11.22 -21.73 7.48
N GLY A 137 -10.64 -22.58 6.63
CA GLY A 137 -11.37 -23.51 5.76
C GLY A 137 -12.16 -22.83 4.64
N GLN A 138 -11.94 -21.55 4.40
CA GLN A 138 -12.53 -20.81 3.28
C GLN A 138 -11.81 -21.21 1.99
N LEU A 139 -12.59 -21.60 0.97
CA LEU A 139 -12.06 -21.92 -0.36
C LEU A 139 -11.88 -20.63 -1.14
N ASN A 140 -10.71 -20.47 -1.76
CA ASN A 140 -10.41 -19.38 -2.68
C ASN A 140 -11.10 -19.58 -4.05
N GLN A 141 -12.42 -19.44 -4.08
CA GLN A 141 -13.30 -19.77 -5.22
C GLN A 141 -14.53 -18.84 -5.33
N LEU A 142 -14.63 -17.78 -4.52
CA LEU A 142 -15.70 -16.75 -4.48
C LEU A 142 -17.09 -17.11 -5.06
N ARG A 143 -17.94 -17.91 -4.41
CA ARG A 143 -19.32 -18.19 -4.94
C ARG A 143 -20.46 -17.59 -4.14
N ALA A 144 -20.21 -17.30 -2.87
CA ALA A 144 -21.22 -16.84 -1.94
C ALA A 144 -20.87 -15.44 -1.43
N ALA A 145 -21.91 -14.65 -1.18
CA ALA A 145 -21.80 -13.38 -0.49
C ALA A 145 -21.20 -13.60 0.90
N SER A 146 -20.21 -12.77 1.26
CA SER A 146 -19.58 -12.73 2.59
C SER A 146 -18.64 -11.53 2.66
N GLY A 147 -18.57 -10.90 3.84
CA GLY A 147 -17.90 -9.61 3.99
C GLY A 147 -18.63 -8.53 3.18
N THR A 148 -17.88 -7.68 2.48
CA THR A 148 -18.44 -6.66 1.60
C THR A 148 -18.77 -7.16 0.19
N TYR A 149 -18.40 -8.40 -0.13
CA TYR A 149 -18.72 -9.00 -1.43
C TYR A 149 -20.13 -9.59 -1.46
N ASP A 150 -20.94 -9.11 -2.41
CA ASP A 150 -22.19 -9.74 -2.84
C ASP A 150 -22.25 -9.74 -4.38
N PRO A 151 -22.27 -10.92 -5.04
CA PRO A 151 -22.25 -11.00 -6.51
C PRO A 151 -23.43 -10.29 -7.18
N ALA A 152 -24.55 -10.08 -6.48
CA ALA A 152 -25.72 -9.41 -7.05
C ALA A 152 -25.54 -7.90 -7.21
N VAL A 153 -24.68 -7.28 -6.39
CA VAL A 153 -24.49 -5.82 -6.32
C VAL A 153 -23.02 -5.40 -6.44
N PHE A 154 -22.10 -6.35 -6.62
CA PHE A 154 -20.67 -6.08 -6.69
C PHE A 154 -20.29 -5.12 -7.81
N TRP A 155 -20.92 -5.22 -8.98
CA TRP A 155 -20.59 -4.40 -10.14
C TRP A 155 -21.46 -3.16 -10.24
N GLN A 156 -20.83 -1.98 -10.30
CA GLN A 156 -21.50 -0.73 -10.60
C GLN A 156 -21.97 -0.73 -12.06
N GLN A 157 -23.28 -0.58 -12.27
CA GLN A 157 -23.87 -0.57 -13.60
C GLN A 157 -23.81 0.84 -14.20
N SER A 158 -23.01 1.02 -15.25
CA SER A 158 -22.96 2.25 -16.03
C SER A 158 -22.72 1.97 -17.52
N ASP A 159 -23.18 2.87 -18.39
CA ASP A 159 -22.92 2.76 -19.83
C ASP A 159 -21.41 2.87 -20.11
N TYR A 160 -20.71 3.71 -19.37
CA TYR A 160 -19.24 3.82 -19.42
C TYR A 160 -18.55 2.48 -19.14
N ALA A 161 -18.90 1.81 -18.04
CA ALA A 161 -18.31 0.52 -17.70
C ALA A 161 -18.60 -0.53 -18.77
N ARG A 162 -19.84 -0.57 -19.29
CA ARG A 162 -20.26 -1.52 -20.33
C ARG A 162 -19.49 -1.34 -21.63
N ASP A 163 -19.26 -0.10 -22.03
CA ASP A 163 -18.62 0.21 -23.30
C ASP A 163 -17.10 0.01 -23.24
N ASN A 164 -16.46 0.28 -22.09
CA ASN A 164 -15.00 0.31 -21.97
C ASN A 164 -14.38 -0.89 -21.24
N HIS A 165 -15.08 -1.51 -20.29
CA HIS A 165 -14.49 -2.51 -19.37
C HIS A 165 -15.17 -3.89 -19.43
N VAL A 166 -16.49 -3.94 -19.64
CA VAL A 166 -17.25 -5.21 -19.61
C VAL A 166 -17.05 -5.99 -20.90
N SER A 167 -16.21 -7.01 -20.84
CA SER A 167 -15.90 -7.92 -21.93
C SER A 167 -17.00 -8.96 -22.14
N ALA A 168 -17.01 -9.61 -23.31
CA ALA A 168 -17.90 -10.75 -23.55
C ALA A 168 -17.57 -11.93 -22.58
N PRO A 169 -18.53 -12.85 -22.31
CA PRO A 169 -18.22 -14.08 -21.58
C PRO A 169 -17.09 -14.87 -22.24
N PHE A 170 -16.22 -15.47 -21.43
CA PHE A 170 -15.07 -16.24 -21.87
C PHE A 170 -15.31 -17.75 -21.70
N ASP A 171 -14.48 -18.56 -22.39
CA ASP A 171 -14.41 -20.00 -22.21
C ASP A 171 -13.04 -20.42 -21.65
N GLU A 172 -12.85 -21.73 -21.43
CA GLU A 172 -11.60 -22.27 -20.88
C GLU A 172 -10.40 -22.04 -21.82
N ALA A 173 -10.63 -22.02 -23.13
CA ALA A 173 -9.57 -21.78 -24.12
C ALA A 173 -9.09 -20.32 -24.05
N MET A 174 -9.99 -19.37 -23.82
CA MET A 174 -9.62 -17.97 -23.58
C MET A 174 -8.79 -17.82 -22.31
N VAL A 175 -9.16 -18.50 -21.21
CA VAL A 175 -8.35 -18.48 -19.96
C VAL A 175 -6.95 -18.99 -20.22
N GLN A 176 -6.81 -20.17 -20.84
CA GLN A 176 -5.49 -20.74 -21.17
C GLN A 176 -4.67 -19.81 -22.05
N SER A 177 -5.30 -19.22 -23.07
CA SER A 177 -4.62 -18.28 -23.97
C SER A 177 -4.16 -17.01 -23.26
N ILE A 178 -4.91 -16.48 -22.29
CA ILE A 178 -4.50 -15.32 -21.51
C ILE A 178 -3.39 -15.70 -20.54
N GLU A 179 -3.50 -16.83 -19.84
CA GLU A 179 -2.45 -17.34 -18.93
C GLU A 179 -1.11 -17.57 -19.65
N GLU A 180 -1.15 -18.08 -20.90
CA GLU A 180 0.03 -18.21 -21.75
C GLU A 180 0.65 -16.86 -22.12
N GLU A 181 -0.18 -15.85 -22.39
CA GLU A 181 0.27 -14.49 -22.75
C GLU A 181 0.89 -13.76 -21.55
N VAL A 182 0.23 -13.81 -20.39
CA VAL A 182 0.76 -13.14 -19.18
C VAL A 182 1.86 -13.97 -18.50
N GLY A 183 1.93 -15.28 -18.75
CA GLY A 183 2.93 -16.19 -18.19
C GLY A 183 2.60 -16.74 -16.80
N TYR A 184 1.37 -16.55 -16.33
CA TYR A 184 0.93 -16.82 -14.97
C TYR A 184 -0.44 -17.51 -14.94
N LYS A 185 -0.61 -18.45 -14.00
CA LYS A 185 -1.90 -19.09 -13.73
C LYS A 185 -2.83 -18.11 -13.01
N LEU A 186 -4.00 -17.80 -13.55
CA LEU A 186 -4.95 -16.89 -12.90
C LEU A 186 -5.58 -17.54 -11.66
N PRO A 187 -5.81 -16.78 -10.56
CA PRO A 187 -6.50 -17.28 -9.38
C PRO A 187 -7.89 -17.84 -9.69
N ALA A 188 -8.27 -18.93 -9.02
CA ALA A 188 -9.59 -19.53 -9.23
C ALA A 188 -10.75 -18.57 -8.84
N SER A 189 -10.55 -17.76 -7.80
CA SER A 189 -11.48 -16.70 -7.40
C SER A 189 -11.56 -15.55 -8.42
N TYR A 190 -10.45 -15.21 -9.07
CA TYR A 190 -10.43 -14.22 -10.17
C TYR A 190 -11.26 -14.71 -11.34
N ILE A 191 -11.00 -15.92 -11.82
CA ILE A 191 -11.77 -16.55 -12.89
C ILE A 191 -13.25 -16.61 -12.50
N GLN A 192 -13.56 -17.01 -11.27
CA GLN A 192 -14.95 -17.05 -10.82
C GLN A 192 -15.59 -15.66 -10.89
N LEU A 193 -14.95 -14.62 -10.35
CA LEU A 193 -15.53 -13.28 -10.32
C LEU A 193 -15.92 -12.83 -11.73
N MET A 194 -15.04 -13.10 -12.70
CA MET A 194 -15.25 -12.74 -14.10
C MET A 194 -16.42 -13.50 -14.75
N THR A 195 -16.88 -14.63 -14.18
CA THR A 195 -18.12 -15.29 -14.64
C THR A 195 -19.39 -14.55 -14.24
N THR A 196 -19.33 -13.68 -13.22
CA THR A 196 -20.46 -12.83 -12.82
C THR A 196 -20.61 -11.62 -13.77
N GLN A 197 -19.49 -10.98 -14.10
CA GLN A 197 -19.31 -9.98 -15.15
C GLN A 197 -17.83 -9.95 -15.52
N ASN A 198 -17.49 -10.01 -16.81
CA ASN A 198 -16.11 -10.12 -17.26
C ASN A 198 -15.41 -8.74 -17.33
N GLY A 199 -14.99 -8.24 -16.18
CA GLY A 199 -14.42 -6.91 -16.00
C GLY A 199 -15.48 -5.85 -15.72
N GLY A 200 -15.06 -4.69 -15.21
CA GLY A 200 -15.95 -3.58 -14.90
C GLY A 200 -15.48 -2.72 -13.74
N VAL A 201 -16.38 -1.86 -13.27
CA VAL A 201 -16.17 -1.00 -12.09
C VAL A 201 -16.90 -1.64 -10.91
N PRO A 202 -16.20 -1.96 -9.80
CA PRO A 202 -16.87 -2.46 -8.60
C PRO A 202 -17.66 -1.33 -7.93
N ALA A 203 -18.69 -1.69 -7.16
CA ALA A 203 -19.46 -0.72 -6.36
C ALA A 203 -18.64 -0.12 -5.22
N ARG A 204 -17.65 -0.88 -4.75
CA ARG A 204 -16.69 -0.52 -3.70
C ARG A 204 -15.29 -0.50 -4.29
N THR A 205 -14.57 0.59 -4.07
CA THR A 205 -13.36 0.91 -4.83
C THR A 205 -12.14 1.13 -3.94
N THR A 206 -12.28 1.17 -2.63
CA THR A 206 -11.17 1.44 -1.71
C THR A 206 -10.73 0.18 -0.98
N PHE A 207 -9.44 0.07 -0.66
CA PHE A 207 -8.88 -1.05 0.08
C PHE A 207 -7.90 -0.53 1.16
N PRO A 208 -8.02 -0.97 2.42
CA PRO A 208 -7.11 -0.54 3.48
C PRO A 208 -5.68 -1.01 3.23
N ALA A 209 -4.71 -0.12 3.42
CA ALA A 209 -3.28 -0.37 3.34
C ALA A 209 -2.63 -0.10 4.71
N GLN A 210 -1.71 -0.96 5.13
CA GLN A 210 -0.96 -0.76 6.39
C GLN A 210 0.24 0.18 6.23
N GLU A 211 0.58 0.52 4.99
CA GLU A 211 1.69 1.38 4.61
C GLU A 211 1.13 2.49 3.72
N GLY A 212 1.51 3.73 3.99
CA GLY A 212 1.09 4.87 3.19
C GLY A 212 1.61 4.81 1.76
N THR A 213 0.77 5.26 0.84
CA THR A 213 1.11 5.46 -0.58
C THR A 213 1.48 6.92 -0.83
N SER A 214 1.81 7.28 -2.09
CA SER A 214 1.99 8.69 -2.45
C SER A 214 0.71 9.53 -2.31
N TRP A 215 -0.46 8.90 -2.30
CA TRP A 215 -1.75 9.56 -2.32
C TRP A 215 -2.49 9.53 -0.98
N ALA A 216 -2.47 8.40 -0.25
CA ALA A 216 -3.16 8.25 1.03
C ALA A 216 -2.33 7.47 2.05
N GLU A 217 -2.50 7.76 3.35
CA GLU A 217 -1.70 7.19 4.43
C GLU A 217 -2.08 5.74 4.81
N ASP A 218 -3.33 5.35 4.57
CA ASP A 218 -3.90 4.11 5.10
C ASP A 218 -4.75 3.32 4.10
N HIS A 219 -4.79 3.71 2.82
CA HIS A 219 -5.57 3.02 1.79
C HIS A 219 -5.10 3.25 0.36
N ILE A 220 -5.66 2.45 -0.54
CA ILE A 220 -5.59 2.63 -2.00
C ILE A 220 -6.98 2.62 -2.60
N ALA A 221 -7.12 3.17 -3.79
CA ALA A 221 -8.36 3.13 -4.56
C ALA A 221 -8.14 2.46 -5.92
N ILE A 222 -9.15 1.74 -6.41
CA ILE A 222 -9.20 1.18 -7.76
C ILE A 222 -10.34 1.80 -8.56
N SER A 223 -10.15 2.03 -9.85
CA SER A 223 -11.16 2.57 -10.75
C SER A 223 -11.88 1.47 -11.54
N SER A 224 -11.21 0.35 -11.79
CA SER A 224 -11.79 -0.79 -12.49
C SER A 224 -11.00 -2.08 -12.26
N ILE A 225 -11.65 -3.21 -12.49
CA ILE A 225 -11.02 -4.53 -12.52
C ILE A 225 -11.06 -5.03 -13.97
N MET A 226 -9.91 -5.45 -14.49
CA MET A 226 -9.75 -5.94 -15.85
C MET A 226 -10.50 -7.26 -16.06
N GLY A 227 -11.07 -7.45 -17.24
CA GLY A 227 -11.68 -8.72 -17.66
C GLY A 227 -10.68 -9.67 -18.31
N ILE A 228 -11.03 -10.95 -18.37
CA ILE A 228 -10.29 -11.98 -19.12
C ILE A 228 -10.68 -11.88 -20.60
N GLY A 229 -9.78 -11.37 -21.43
CA GLY A 229 -10.05 -11.19 -22.85
C GLY A 229 -9.08 -10.20 -23.51
N ARG A 230 -9.45 -9.79 -24.73
CA ARG A 230 -8.73 -8.82 -25.57
C ARG A 230 -9.67 -7.86 -26.30
N ASP A 231 -10.97 -8.00 -26.10
CA ASP A 231 -12.02 -7.26 -26.82
C ASP A 231 -12.23 -5.84 -26.28
N LYS A 232 -11.78 -5.59 -25.05
CA LYS A 232 -11.82 -4.27 -24.40
C LYS A 232 -10.41 -3.72 -24.20
N MET A 233 -10.27 -2.39 -24.28
CA MET A 233 -9.01 -1.69 -24.02
C MET A 233 -8.45 -2.03 -22.64
N TYR A 234 -9.33 -2.09 -21.62
CA TYR A 234 -9.02 -2.38 -20.23
C TYR A 234 -9.33 -3.85 -19.85
N SER A 235 -8.95 -4.79 -20.73
CA SER A 235 -8.94 -6.23 -20.44
C SER A 235 -7.50 -6.72 -20.30
N LEU A 236 -7.29 -7.90 -19.71
CA LEU A 236 -5.94 -8.42 -19.42
C LEU A 236 -5.01 -8.44 -20.64
N GLY A 237 -5.52 -8.80 -21.83
CA GLY A 237 -4.80 -8.74 -23.11
C GLY A 237 -5.30 -7.63 -24.04
N GLY A 238 -5.90 -6.58 -23.48
CA GLY A 238 -6.32 -5.38 -24.19
C GLY A 238 -5.16 -4.42 -24.50
N GLU A 239 -5.48 -3.32 -25.19
CA GLU A 239 -4.50 -2.27 -25.55
C GLU A 239 -3.78 -1.68 -24.34
N PHE A 240 -4.49 -1.50 -23.22
CA PHE A 240 -3.95 -1.04 -21.94
C PHE A 240 -3.97 -2.16 -20.89
N GLY A 241 -3.77 -3.41 -21.36
CA GLY A 241 -3.77 -4.60 -20.53
C GLY A 241 -2.45 -4.82 -19.78
N SER A 242 -2.32 -6.00 -19.17
CA SER A 242 -1.22 -6.27 -18.23
C SER A 242 0.17 -6.20 -18.88
N ARG A 243 0.33 -6.69 -20.11
CA ARG A 243 1.65 -6.65 -20.77
C ARG A 243 2.03 -5.24 -21.20
N PHE A 244 1.08 -4.43 -21.66
CA PHE A 244 1.32 -3.02 -21.98
C PHE A 244 1.83 -2.25 -20.75
N MET A 245 1.20 -2.43 -19.60
CA MET A 245 1.65 -1.75 -18.37
C MET A 245 3.08 -2.15 -17.97
N ILE A 246 3.45 -3.42 -18.14
CA ILE A 246 4.81 -3.91 -17.83
C ILE A 246 5.83 -3.46 -18.88
N GLU A 247 5.53 -3.65 -20.17
CA GLU A 247 6.48 -3.47 -21.27
C GLU A 247 6.64 -2.01 -21.69
N ASP A 248 5.54 -1.27 -21.78
CA ASP A 248 5.52 0.10 -22.29
C ASP A 248 5.54 1.15 -21.17
N TRP A 249 4.89 0.86 -20.03
CA TRP A 249 4.88 1.75 -18.87
C TRP A 249 5.94 1.43 -17.82
N GLY A 250 6.67 0.31 -17.97
CA GLY A 250 7.83 -0.01 -17.14
C GLY A 250 7.49 -0.56 -15.75
N TYR A 251 6.26 -0.98 -15.51
CA TYR A 251 5.90 -1.65 -14.26
C TYR A 251 6.69 -2.95 -14.06
N PRO A 252 7.06 -3.30 -12.82
CA PRO A 252 7.88 -4.47 -12.55
C PRO A 252 7.18 -5.76 -13.01
N ASP A 253 7.91 -6.62 -13.71
CA ASP A 253 7.40 -7.93 -14.15
C ASP A 253 7.38 -8.92 -12.97
N LEU A 254 6.48 -8.70 -12.02
CA LEU A 254 6.28 -9.55 -10.83
C LEU A 254 5.07 -10.49 -10.97
N GLY A 255 4.23 -10.27 -11.98
CA GLY A 255 2.94 -10.96 -12.09
C GLY A 255 1.98 -10.33 -13.10
N VAL A 256 0.71 -10.19 -12.70
CA VAL A 256 -0.39 -9.75 -13.59
C VAL A 256 -1.00 -8.47 -13.07
N VAL A 257 -1.06 -7.42 -13.89
CA VAL A 257 -1.82 -6.20 -13.58
C VAL A 257 -3.31 -6.50 -13.73
N ILE A 258 -4.10 -6.21 -12.69
CA ILE A 258 -5.51 -6.59 -12.63
C ILE A 258 -6.47 -5.42 -12.41
N CYS A 259 -6.01 -4.30 -11.86
CA CYS A 259 -6.84 -3.11 -11.68
C CYS A 259 -6.12 -1.86 -12.17
N ASP A 260 -6.91 -0.95 -12.71
CA ASP A 260 -6.53 0.45 -12.87
C ASP A 260 -6.92 1.22 -11.59
N CYS A 261 -6.25 2.34 -11.36
CA CYS A 261 -6.45 3.22 -10.22
C CYS A 261 -6.90 4.62 -10.69
N PRO A 262 -7.42 5.49 -9.80
CA PRO A 262 -7.89 6.83 -10.19
C PRO A 262 -6.82 7.76 -10.80
N SER A 263 -5.54 7.44 -10.64
CA SER A 263 -4.41 8.23 -11.16
C SER A 263 -4.24 8.18 -12.68
N ALA A 264 -5.06 7.39 -13.39
CA ALA A 264 -4.94 7.14 -14.83
C ALA A 264 -3.63 6.44 -15.22
N GLY A 265 -3.30 5.36 -14.51
CA GLY A 265 -2.19 4.46 -14.82
C GLY A 265 -0.84 4.84 -14.21
N HIS A 266 -0.79 5.83 -13.32
CA HIS A 266 0.40 6.15 -12.51
C HIS A 266 0.52 5.23 -11.28
N ASP A 267 -0.51 4.45 -10.99
CA ASP A 267 -0.46 3.34 -10.06
C ASP A 267 -1.41 2.22 -10.52
N VAL A 268 -1.11 1.00 -10.09
CA VAL A 268 -1.89 -0.19 -10.46
C VAL A 268 -1.96 -1.19 -9.31
N VAL A 269 -2.95 -2.09 -9.36
CA VAL A 269 -2.98 -3.28 -8.51
C VAL A 269 -2.58 -4.52 -9.31
N MET A 270 -1.68 -5.31 -8.76
CA MET A 270 -1.13 -6.52 -9.38
C MET A 270 -1.34 -7.76 -8.52
N LEU A 271 -1.48 -8.89 -9.18
CA LEU A 271 -1.26 -10.21 -8.60
C LEU A 271 0.24 -10.49 -8.58
N ASP A 272 0.84 -10.64 -7.40
CA ASP A 272 2.28 -10.86 -7.21
C ASP A 272 2.61 -12.34 -6.97
N TYR A 273 3.42 -12.90 -7.87
CA TYR A 273 3.80 -14.32 -7.86
C TYR A 273 5.21 -14.57 -7.31
N ARG A 274 5.95 -13.55 -6.86
CA ARG A 274 7.33 -13.71 -6.36
C ARG A 274 7.41 -14.63 -5.13
N PHE A 275 6.29 -14.83 -4.43
CA PHE A 275 6.24 -15.69 -3.24
C PHE A 275 5.79 -17.13 -3.51
N CYS A 276 5.05 -17.37 -4.59
CA CYS A 276 4.41 -18.66 -4.86
C CYS A 276 4.81 -19.29 -6.21
N GLY A 277 5.51 -18.55 -7.08
CA GLY A 277 5.86 -18.95 -8.44
C GLY A 277 4.67 -18.92 -9.39
N SER A 278 4.91 -19.04 -10.70
CA SER A 278 3.90 -18.75 -11.73
C SER A 278 2.67 -19.68 -11.79
N GLN A 279 2.67 -20.73 -10.98
CA GLN A 279 1.57 -21.70 -10.87
C GLN A 279 0.93 -21.70 -9.48
N GLY A 280 1.43 -20.88 -8.56
CA GLY A 280 0.94 -20.78 -7.19
C GLY A 280 -0.21 -19.79 -7.05
N GLU A 281 -0.72 -19.66 -5.83
CA GLU A 281 -1.71 -18.64 -5.47
C GLU A 281 -1.00 -17.33 -5.12
N PRO A 282 -1.15 -16.26 -5.92
CA PRO A 282 -0.44 -15.00 -5.72
C PRO A 282 -1.04 -14.17 -4.58
N CYS A 283 -0.22 -13.29 -3.98
CA CYS A 283 -0.75 -12.18 -3.19
C CYS A 283 -1.20 -11.02 -4.08
N VAL A 284 -1.79 -10.00 -3.46
CA VAL A 284 -2.19 -8.75 -4.13
C VAL A 284 -1.33 -7.62 -3.62
N VAL A 285 -0.80 -6.83 -4.54
CA VAL A 285 0.04 -5.66 -4.24
C VAL A 285 -0.44 -4.44 -5.02
N HIS A 286 -0.22 -3.26 -4.47
CA HIS A 286 -0.27 -1.99 -5.17
C HIS A 286 1.15 -1.62 -5.63
N VAL A 287 1.26 -0.99 -6.80
CA VAL A 287 2.53 -0.50 -7.32
C VAL A 287 2.38 0.95 -7.77
N ASP A 288 3.21 1.82 -7.20
CA ASP A 288 3.16 3.27 -7.37
C ASP A 288 4.32 3.77 -8.25
N GLN A 289 4.03 4.18 -9.49
CA GLN A 289 5.04 4.67 -10.42
C GLN A 289 5.69 5.97 -9.93
N GLU A 290 4.91 6.87 -9.31
CA GLU A 290 5.41 8.17 -8.85
C GLU A 290 6.40 8.02 -7.68
N SER A 291 6.29 6.91 -6.95
CA SER A 291 7.19 6.52 -5.87
C SER A 291 8.23 5.47 -6.30
N ASP A 292 8.81 5.60 -7.50
CA ASP A 292 9.84 4.69 -8.03
C ASP A 292 9.41 3.20 -8.02
N TYR A 293 8.17 2.97 -8.47
CA TYR A 293 7.52 1.67 -8.49
C TYR A 293 7.54 0.98 -7.11
N GLU A 294 7.29 1.75 -6.04
CA GLU A 294 7.18 1.18 -4.70
C GLU A 294 6.06 0.15 -4.65
N ILE A 295 6.33 -0.99 -4.02
CA ILE A 295 5.40 -2.13 -3.98
C ILE A 295 4.83 -2.24 -2.57
N THR A 296 3.52 -2.02 -2.45
CA THR A 296 2.79 -2.10 -1.18
C THR A 296 1.98 -3.38 -1.12
N TYR A 297 2.22 -4.20 -0.09
CA TYR A 297 1.45 -5.44 0.13
C TYR A 297 0.04 -5.13 0.61
N LEU A 298 -0.97 -5.68 -0.07
CA LEU A 298 -2.38 -5.44 0.25
C LEU A 298 -3.04 -6.64 0.90
N ALA A 299 -3.00 -7.80 0.24
CA ALA A 299 -3.78 -8.97 0.65
C ALA A 299 -3.07 -10.28 0.33
N PRO A 300 -3.37 -11.36 1.09
CA PRO A 300 -2.69 -12.63 0.90
C PRO A 300 -3.08 -13.32 -0.40
N ASN A 301 -4.29 -13.08 -0.90
CA ASN A 301 -4.82 -13.61 -2.16
C ASN A 301 -5.92 -12.69 -2.71
N PHE A 302 -6.33 -12.96 -3.96
CA PHE A 302 -7.34 -12.17 -4.66
C PHE A 302 -8.71 -12.17 -3.95
N GLU A 303 -9.13 -13.29 -3.37
CA GLU A 303 -10.44 -13.36 -2.69
C GLU A 303 -10.49 -12.47 -1.44
N VAL A 304 -9.42 -12.44 -0.64
CA VAL A 304 -9.33 -11.53 0.50
C VAL A 304 -9.36 -10.07 0.04
N PHE A 305 -8.65 -9.73 -1.04
CA PHE A 305 -8.68 -8.38 -1.60
C PHE A 305 -10.11 -7.95 -1.99
N ILE A 306 -10.80 -8.76 -2.79
CA ILE A 306 -12.16 -8.45 -3.26
C ILE A 306 -13.17 -8.35 -2.12
N ARG A 307 -13.06 -9.20 -1.09
CA ARG A 307 -13.94 -9.15 0.09
C ARG A 307 -13.62 -8.03 1.06
N GLY A 308 -12.47 -7.38 0.90
CA GLY A 308 -12.01 -6.26 1.72
C GLY A 308 -12.20 -4.89 1.06
N LEU A 309 -12.77 -4.83 -0.16
CA LEU A 309 -13.11 -3.56 -0.79
C LEU A 309 -14.21 -2.85 0.00
N LEU A 310 -14.03 -1.57 0.29
CA LEU A 310 -14.93 -0.69 1.04
C LEU A 310 -15.49 0.43 0.15
N ASP A 311 -16.49 1.15 0.66
CA ASP A 311 -16.99 2.34 -0.01
C ASP A 311 -15.98 3.49 0.14
N GLU A 312 -15.87 4.40 -0.83
CA GLU A 312 -14.94 5.54 -0.76
C GLU A 312 -15.26 6.46 0.42
N GLU A 313 -16.56 6.61 0.71
CA GLU A 313 -17.07 7.33 1.88
C GLU A 313 -16.58 6.72 3.20
N ASP A 314 -16.28 5.41 3.25
CA ASP A 314 -15.72 4.77 4.46
C ASP A 314 -14.30 5.27 4.76
N PHE A 315 -13.56 5.79 3.76
CA PHE A 315 -12.20 6.34 3.93
C PHE A 315 -12.13 7.86 3.93
N GLU A 316 -13.01 8.56 3.21
CA GLU A 316 -13.19 10.02 3.41
C GLU A 316 -13.61 10.32 4.86
N LEU A 317 -14.27 9.36 5.54
CA LEU A 317 -14.53 9.40 6.97
C LEU A 317 -13.32 9.02 7.84
N LEU A 318 -12.35 8.24 7.33
CA LEU A 318 -11.13 7.83 8.07
C LEU A 318 -10.05 8.92 8.10
N ASP A 319 -9.94 9.75 7.06
CA ASP A 319 -9.14 10.99 7.11
C ASP A 319 -9.66 11.99 8.18
N GLU A 320 -10.94 11.88 8.56
CA GLU A 320 -11.53 12.60 9.68
C GLU A 320 -11.46 11.85 11.03
N GLU A 321 -11.37 10.51 11.01
CA GLU A 321 -11.39 9.57 12.14
C GLU A 321 -10.02 8.91 12.44
N GLU A 322 -8.90 9.62 12.30
CA GLU A 322 -7.66 9.24 13.00
C GLU A 322 -7.84 9.45 14.52
N ALA A 323 -8.53 8.49 15.12
CA ALA A 323 -9.06 8.51 16.46
C ALA A 323 -8.54 7.34 17.28
N ILE A 324 -7.48 7.64 18.03
CA ILE A 324 -6.89 6.78 19.05
C ILE A 324 -7.97 6.26 20.00
N THR A 325 -7.97 4.94 20.21
CA THR A 325 -8.84 4.27 21.18
C THR A 325 -8.27 4.42 22.60
N ALA A 326 -8.93 5.22 23.44
CA ALA A 326 -8.67 5.27 24.89
C ALA A 326 -9.75 4.50 25.65
N VAL A 327 -9.36 3.51 26.47
CA VAL A 327 -10.30 2.70 27.28
C VAL A 327 -10.56 3.39 28.63
N PHE A 328 -11.78 3.89 28.84
CA PHE A 328 -12.28 4.22 30.18
C PHE A 328 -13.15 3.10 30.73
N THR A 329 -12.69 2.43 31.78
CA THR A 329 -13.52 1.52 32.57
C THR A 329 -14.24 2.29 33.66
N GLU A 330 -15.45 2.75 33.38
CA GLU A 330 -16.57 2.85 34.32
C GLU A 330 -17.83 3.13 33.49
N ASN A 331 -18.69 2.10 33.35
CA ASN A 331 -19.89 2.04 32.49
C ASN A 331 -19.65 1.74 31.00
N GLN A 332 -19.34 0.47 30.69
CA GLN A 332 -19.50 -0.27 29.41
C GLN A 332 -20.07 0.48 28.18
N SER A 333 -19.42 1.55 27.76
CA SER A 333 -19.69 2.27 26.50
C SER A 333 -18.34 2.78 26.00
N THR A 334 -17.89 2.20 24.90
CA THR A 334 -16.64 2.60 24.23
C THR A 334 -16.96 3.83 23.40
N THR A 335 -16.53 5.01 23.84
CA THR A 335 -16.63 6.23 23.03
C THR A 335 -15.35 6.35 22.21
N VAL A 336 -15.49 6.18 20.89
CA VAL A 336 -14.42 6.41 19.92
C VAL A 336 -14.15 7.92 19.86
N PHE A 337 -12.88 8.32 19.78
CA PHE A 337 -12.55 9.73 19.58
C PHE A 337 -13.09 10.19 18.22
N SER A 338 -13.67 11.38 18.14
CA SER A 338 -13.99 12.04 16.86
C SER A 338 -14.19 13.52 17.15
N LYS A 339 -14.10 14.37 16.12
CA LYS A 339 -14.35 15.81 16.29
C LYS A 339 -15.78 16.07 16.79
N GLU A 340 -16.73 15.25 16.38
CA GLU A 340 -18.13 15.27 16.80
C GLU A 340 -18.27 14.81 18.26
N ALA A 341 -17.54 13.76 18.65
CA ALA A 341 -17.58 13.23 20.02
C ALA A 341 -17.07 14.27 21.04
N ILE A 342 -16.10 15.11 20.64
CA ILE A 342 -15.56 16.17 21.49
C ILE A 342 -16.19 17.54 21.24
N ALA A 343 -17.02 17.73 20.21
CA ALA A 343 -17.64 19.02 19.91
C ALA A 343 -18.43 19.55 21.13
N PRO A 344 -18.23 20.82 21.52
CA PRO A 344 -17.64 21.92 20.75
C PRO A 344 -16.14 22.15 20.95
N PHE A 345 -15.44 21.29 21.68
CA PHE A 345 -13.97 21.35 21.75
C PHE A 345 -13.34 21.02 20.40
N LYS A 346 -12.18 21.61 20.11
CA LYS A 346 -11.44 21.40 18.86
C LYS A 346 -10.07 20.85 19.16
N PHE A 347 -9.75 19.69 18.59
CA PHE A 347 -8.41 19.13 18.63
C PHE A 347 -7.55 19.74 17.53
N ILE A 348 -6.30 20.07 17.85
CA ILE A 348 -5.33 20.68 16.94
C ILE A 348 -4.03 19.86 17.01
N ASP A 349 -3.61 19.38 15.85
CA ASP A 349 -2.25 18.87 15.64
C ASP A 349 -1.41 19.96 14.98
N SER A 350 -0.33 20.37 15.64
CA SER A 350 0.57 21.40 15.11
C SER A 350 1.63 20.87 14.13
N GLY A 351 1.67 19.55 13.89
CA GLY A 351 2.66 18.88 13.03
C GLY A 351 4.09 18.88 13.59
N SER A 352 4.29 19.43 14.80
CA SER A 352 5.58 19.53 15.47
C SER A 352 5.77 18.52 16.61
N GLY A 353 4.82 17.59 16.77
CA GLY A 353 4.75 16.65 17.89
C GLY A 353 4.15 17.26 19.17
N SER A 354 3.44 18.37 19.05
CA SER A 354 2.64 19.02 20.10
C SER A 354 1.18 19.07 19.68
N TYR A 355 0.30 18.64 20.56
CA TYR A 355 -1.14 18.54 20.36
C TYR A 355 -1.86 19.43 21.36
N SER A 356 -2.96 20.07 20.94
CA SER A 356 -3.78 20.87 21.83
C SER A 356 -5.28 20.65 21.61
N VAL A 357 -6.06 20.92 22.65
CA VAL A 357 -7.52 21.03 22.58
C VAL A 357 -7.91 22.43 23.02
N ILE A 358 -8.73 23.08 22.20
CA ILE A 358 -9.23 24.42 22.46
C ILE A 358 -10.74 24.49 22.52
N LEU A 359 -11.26 25.47 23.26
CA LEU A 359 -12.68 25.84 23.27
C LEU A 359 -12.79 27.37 23.38
N ASN A 360 -13.68 27.95 22.57
CA ASN A 360 -14.01 29.37 22.70
C ASN A 360 -14.89 29.57 23.93
N ALA A 361 -14.47 30.44 24.85
CA ALA A 361 -15.23 30.80 26.04
C ALA A 361 -16.64 31.31 25.70
N GLY A 362 -17.61 31.01 26.57
CA GLY A 362 -19.00 31.41 26.37
C GLY A 362 -19.80 30.64 25.31
N SER A 363 -19.21 29.65 24.63
CA SER A 363 -19.91 28.87 23.59
C SER A 363 -20.53 27.57 24.08
N TYR A 364 -20.20 27.13 25.29
CA TYR A 364 -20.58 25.82 25.84
C TYR A 364 -20.71 25.91 27.36
N LEU A 365 -21.73 25.26 27.93
CA LEU A 365 -21.99 25.19 29.38
C LEU A 365 -21.93 26.53 30.13
N GLN A 366 -22.26 27.65 29.48
CA GLN A 366 -22.23 28.97 30.13
C GLN A 366 -23.15 29.02 31.36
N ASP A 367 -24.27 28.29 31.32
CA ASP A 367 -25.22 28.16 32.42
C ASP A 367 -24.59 27.53 33.68
N VAL A 368 -23.59 26.66 33.53
CA VAL A 368 -22.82 26.10 34.66
C VAL A 368 -21.97 27.18 35.32
N PHE A 369 -21.23 27.97 34.54
CA PHE A 369 -20.38 29.04 35.10
C PHE A 369 -21.21 30.17 35.71
N ASP A 370 -22.36 30.48 35.12
CA ASP A 370 -23.31 31.47 35.65
C ASP A 370 -23.79 31.13 37.08
N THR A 371 -23.74 29.86 37.50
CA THR A 371 -24.13 29.46 38.86
C THR A 371 -23.20 29.95 39.97
N ARG A 372 -21.96 30.34 39.63
CA ARG A 372 -20.97 30.92 40.55
C ARG A 372 -20.49 32.30 40.10
N ALA A 373 -21.31 33.00 39.31
CA ALA A 373 -20.96 34.35 38.81
C ALA A 373 -20.81 35.39 39.94
N ASP A 374 -21.48 35.19 41.08
CA ASP A 374 -21.32 36.04 42.27
C ASP A 374 -19.95 35.86 42.97
N GLU A 375 -19.28 34.74 42.72
CA GLU A 375 -17.92 34.46 43.19
C GLU A 375 -16.84 35.02 42.25
N GLY A 376 -17.20 35.40 41.00
CA GLY A 376 -16.30 36.00 40.02
C GLY A 376 -16.00 35.12 38.79
N PHE A 377 -16.64 33.96 38.66
CA PHE A 377 -16.55 33.14 37.44
C PHE A 377 -17.32 33.79 36.29
N GLU A 378 -16.72 33.83 35.11
CA GLU A 378 -17.29 34.43 33.90
C GLU A 378 -17.52 33.40 32.78
N GLY A 379 -16.98 32.18 32.92
CA GLY A 379 -16.97 31.15 31.87
C GLY A 379 -15.84 31.36 30.86
N GLY A 380 -14.81 32.12 31.24
CA GLY A 380 -13.61 32.40 30.45
C GLY A 380 -12.66 31.20 30.36
N GLY A 381 -11.59 31.31 29.57
CA GLY A 381 -10.63 30.20 29.42
C GLY A 381 -9.94 29.80 30.72
N TYR A 382 -9.69 30.75 31.63
CA TYR A 382 -9.12 30.48 32.97
C TYR A 382 -10.07 29.66 33.85
N ASP A 383 -11.37 29.98 33.81
CA ASP A 383 -12.41 29.24 34.56
C ASP A 383 -12.52 27.80 34.06
N TRP A 384 -12.47 27.61 32.73
CA TRP A 384 -12.42 26.31 32.09
C TRP A 384 -11.16 25.52 32.46
N ALA A 385 -10.00 26.18 32.53
CA ALA A 385 -8.76 25.54 32.94
C ALA A 385 -8.79 25.09 34.41
N SER A 386 -9.38 25.90 35.29
CA SER A 386 -9.58 25.54 36.70
C SER A 386 -10.50 24.32 36.85
N LEU A 387 -11.64 24.31 36.16
CA LEU A 387 -12.55 23.16 36.12
C LEU A 387 -11.87 21.90 35.55
N ALA A 388 -11.13 22.04 34.46
CA ALA A 388 -10.38 20.95 33.83
C ALA A 388 -9.27 20.40 34.74
N ALA A 389 -8.62 21.25 35.52
CA ALA A 389 -7.61 20.85 36.49
C ALA A 389 -8.22 20.00 37.62
N VAL A 390 -9.34 20.42 38.21
CA VAL A 390 -10.08 19.63 39.22
C VAL A 390 -10.48 18.27 38.65
N PHE A 391 -10.98 18.25 37.41
CA PHE A 391 -11.30 17.00 36.73
C PHE A 391 -10.07 16.09 36.56
N LEU A 392 -8.94 16.62 36.10
CA LEU A 392 -7.70 15.86 35.98
C LEU A 392 -7.27 15.28 37.33
N GLU A 393 -7.25 16.07 38.39
CA GLU A 393 -6.82 15.61 39.71
C GLU A 393 -7.71 14.51 40.28
N GLU A 394 -9.04 14.63 40.12
CA GLU A 394 -9.99 13.69 40.72
C GLU A 394 -10.29 12.47 39.87
N LYS A 395 -10.29 12.61 38.53
CA LYS A 395 -10.72 11.55 37.60
C LYS A 395 -9.58 10.95 36.80
N MET A 396 -8.50 11.70 36.55
CA MET A 396 -7.36 11.25 35.75
C MET A 396 -6.00 11.66 36.34
N PRO A 397 -5.70 11.32 37.62
CA PRO A 397 -4.51 11.80 38.30
C PRO A 397 -3.19 11.37 37.65
N HIS A 398 -3.22 10.31 36.82
CA HIS A 398 -2.08 9.85 36.04
C HIS A 398 -1.71 10.78 34.87
N LEU A 399 -2.63 11.65 34.43
CA LEU A 399 -2.43 12.61 33.35
C LEU A 399 -2.01 14.00 33.84
N THR A 400 -2.12 14.31 35.13
CA THR A 400 -1.81 15.64 35.70
C THR A 400 -0.36 16.08 35.46
N SER A 401 0.59 15.15 35.32
CA SER A 401 1.98 15.48 34.97
C SER A 401 2.22 15.68 33.47
N VAL A 402 1.27 15.27 32.64
CA VAL A 402 1.38 15.15 31.16
C VAL A 402 0.60 16.25 30.44
N ILE A 403 -0.62 16.54 30.89
CA ILE A 403 -1.47 17.60 30.34
C ILE A 403 -1.11 18.93 30.99
N ARG A 404 -0.94 19.96 30.17
CA ARG A 404 -0.70 21.34 30.59
C ARG A 404 -1.80 22.24 30.06
N PHE A 405 -2.04 23.37 30.73
CA PHE A 405 -3.00 24.37 30.32
C PHE A 405 -2.28 25.67 29.96
N ASP A 406 -2.77 26.35 28.93
CA ASP A 406 -2.31 27.70 28.52
C ASP A 406 -3.52 28.54 28.10
N PRO A 407 -4.47 28.81 29.02
CA PRO A 407 -5.71 29.51 28.67
C PRO A 407 -5.49 31.01 28.42
N GLU A 408 -6.35 31.56 27.57
CA GLU A 408 -6.56 33.00 27.42
C GLU A 408 -7.96 33.38 27.92
N ALA A 409 -8.23 34.67 28.08
CA ALA A 409 -9.53 35.13 28.61
C ALA A 409 -10.73 34.59 27.79
N ASP A 410 -10.59 34.52 26.46
CA ASP A 410 -11.62 34.06 25.53
C ASP A 410 -11.43 32.63 25.02
N MET A 411 -10.39 31.92 25.46
CA MET A 411 -10.06 30.59 24.95
C MET A 411 -9.50 29.67 26.03
N PHE A 412 -10.16 28.52 26.22
CA PHE A 412 -9.55 27.41 26.93
C PHE A 412 -8.55 26.71 26.02
N CYS A 413 -7.38 26.34 26.56
CA CYS A 413 -6.38 25.54 25.85
C CYS A 413 -5.72 24.54 26.81
N ALA A 414 -5.74 23.27 26.43
CA ALA A 414 -4.97 22.20 27.04
C ALA A 414 -4.04 21.59 26.00
N TYR A 415 -2.80 21.26 26.34
CA TYR A 415 -1.81 20.75 25.39
C TYR A 415 -0.86 19.72 26.01
N THR A 416 -0.26 18.91 25.14
CA THR A 416 0.80 17.94 25.49
C THR A 416 1.50 17.43 24.23
N ASN A 417 2.63 16.74 24.39
CA ASN A 417 3.33 16.05 23.29
C ASN A 417 2.89 14.58 23.16
N ASP A 418 1.92 14.14 23.97
CA ASP A 418 1.39 12.78 23.98
C ASP A 418 -0.05 12.78 23.43
N LYS A 419 -0.21 12.39 22.16
CA LYS A 419 -1.49 12.39 21.43
C LYS A 419 -2.55 11.56 22.17
N GLU A 420 -2.15 10.40 22.69
CA GLU A 420 -3.07 9.47 23.37
C GLU A 420 -3.54 10.03 24.71
N ALA A 421 -2.63 10.64 25.48
CA ALA A 421 -2.98 11.28 26.74
C ALA A 421 -3.97 12.43 26.55
N LEU A 422 -3.81 13.25 25.50
CA LEU A 422 -4.71 14.36 25.21
C LEU A 422 -6.11 13.89 24.81
N ILE A 423 -6.17 12.87 23.95
CA ILE A 423 -7.43 12.25 23.51
C ILE A 423 -8.17 11.61 24.70
N THR A 424 -7.43 10.87 25.53
CA THR A 424 -7.92 10.27 26.77
C THR A 424 -8.54 11.33 27.68
N PHE A 425 -7.81 12.42 27.92
CA PHE A 425 -8.29 13.55 28.73
C PHE A 425 -9.58 14.16 28.17
N ILE A 426 -9.59 14.56 26.89
CA ILE A 426 -10.71 15.33 26.35
C ILE A 426 -11.99 14.51 26.24
N LEU A 427 -11.90 13.21 25.93
CA LEU A 427 -13.08 12.36 25.89
C LEU A 427 -13.74 12.22 27.26
N GLY A 428 -12.96 11.93 28.30
CA GLY A 428 -13.51 11.83 29.64
C GLY A 428 -13.99 13.18 30.16
N PHE A 429 -13.30 14.27 29.84
CA PHE A 429 -13.72 15.61 30.25
C PHE A 429 -15.03 16.02 29.56
N LYS A 430 -15.15 15.78 28.25
CA LYS A 430 -16.38 16.01 27.50
C LYS A 430 -17.54 15.16 28.00
N GLN A 431 -17.32 13.88 28.26
CA GLN A 431 -18.37 13.01 28.81
C GLN A 431 -18.85 13.49 30.18
N THR A 432 -17.96 14.08 30.97
CA THR A 432 -18.29 14.67 32.26
C THR A 432 -19.08 15.97 32.09
N CYS A 433 -18.72 16.80 31.11
CA CYS A 433 -19.47 18.01 30.74
C CYS A 433 -20.94 17.70 30.37
N GLU A 434 -21.21 16.55 29.76
CA GLU A 434 -22.58 16.10 29.44
C GLU A 434 -23.38 15.57 30.64
N GLN A 435 -22.74 15.41 31.81
CA GLN A 435 -23.38 14.96 33.04
C GLN A 435 -23.53 16.13 34.01
N HIS A 436 -24.65 16.84 33.92
CA HIS A 436 -24.89 18.09 34.66
C HIS A 436 -24.59 18.01 36.17
N ASP A 437 -25.07 16.99 36.88
CA ASP A 437 -24.81 16.85 38.32
C ASP A 437 -23.32 16.64 38.64
N LEU A 438 -22.61 15.90 37.79
CA LEU A 438 -21.20 15.59 37.97
C LEU A 438 -20.30 16.80 37.67
N ILE A 439 -20.59 17.53 36.58
CA ILE A 439 -19.83 18.73 36.24
C ILE A 439 -20.07 19.86 37.25
N MET A 440 -21.29 19.99 37.78
CA MET A 440 -21.61 20.93 38.85
C MET A 440 -20.88 20.60 40.16
N ASP A 441 -20.79 19.31 40.51
CA ASP A 441 -20.02 18.86 41.68
C ASP A 441 -18.53 19.17 41.54
N LEU A 442 -17.92 18.83 40.39
CA LEU A 442 -16.51 19.17 40.12
C LEU A 442 -16.29 20.67 40.12
N PHE A 443 -17.18 21.43 39.48
CA PHE A 443 -17.09 22.88 39.40
C PHE A 443 -17.21 23.55 40.77
N SER A 444 -17.87 22.93 41.75
CA SER A 444 -17.94 23.47 43.12
C SER A 444 -16.58 23.53 43.83
N ARG A 445 -15.56 22.86 43.29
CA ARG A 445 -14.18 22.82 43.83
C ARG A 445 -13.18 23.57 42.96
N ALA A 446 -13.62 24.11 41.82
CA ALA A 446 -12.80 24.99 41.00
C ALA A 446 -12.51 26.28 41.78
N GLU A 447 -11.25 26.73 41.73
CA GLU A 447 -10.78 27.97 42.34
C GLU A 447 -10.50 29.00 41.24
N LEU A 448 -10.78 30.28 41.50
CA LEU A 448 -10.36 31.35 40.60
C LEU A 448 -8.84 31.51 40.69
N ASP A 449 -8.19 31.67 39.54
CA ASP A 449 -6.74 31.91 39.44
C ASP A 449 -6.37 33.36 39.84
#